data_AF-A0A3C1Y091-F1
#
_entry.id   AF-A0A3C1Y091-F1
#
_cell.length_a   1.000
_cell.length_b   1.000
_cell.length_c   1.000
_cell.angle_alpha   90.00
_cell.angle_beta   90.00
_cell.angle_gamma   90.00
#
_symmetry.space_group_name_H-M   'P 1'
#
loop_
_entity.id
_entity.type
_entity.pdbx_description
1 polymer ?
#
loop_
_entity_poly.entity_id
_entity_poly.type
_entity_poly.pdbx_seq_one_letter_code
_entity_poly.pdbx_strand_id
1 'polypeptide(L)'
;MTHLLAGLPDDYLRDMAAYFSEQHVPYPAPVRADVSAATLEAGRTLAKEGDAARGLPACAACHGAALSGMLPAIPGLLGLPRDYIGAQIGGWKNGLRRAAAPDCMADISHKLTPTDIGALAAWLSSQPVVEPYVPDAANSVRLPAECGSQAQR
;
A
#
# COMPACT_ATOMS: atom_id res chain seq x y z
N MET A 1 18.06 2.27 5.34
CA MET A 1 17.43 3.39 6.08
C MET A 1 17.53 3.24 7.60
N THR A 2 17.52 2.02 8.16
CA THR A 2 17.52 1.78 9.62
C THR A 2 18.56 2.56 10.42
N HIS A 3 19.79 2.71 9.90
CA HIS A 3 20.85 3.44 10.60
C HIS A 3 20.65 4.96 10.64
N LEU A 4 19.92 5.55 9.69
CA LEU A 4 19.69 7.00 9.65
C LEU A 4 18.71 7.47 10.74
N LEU A 5 17.87 6.56 11.22
CA LEU A 5 16.84 6.85 12.22
C LEU A 5 17.19 6.29 13.61
N ALA A 6 18.31 5.56 13.71
CA ALA A 6 18.73 4.94 14.95
C ALA A 6 19.08 6.02 16.00
N GLY A 7 18.42 5.96 17.15
CA GLY A 7 18.65 6.90 18.25
C GLY A 7 17.92 8.24 18.12
N LEU A 8 17.08 8.42 17.08
CA LEU A 8 16.21 9.59 17.00
C LEU A 8 15.07 9.48 18.02
N PRO A 9 14.77 10.55 18.79
CA PRO A 9 13.62 10.60 19.69
C PRO A 9 12.26 10.45 19.00
N ASP A 10 11.27 9.89 19.70
CA ASP A 10 9.92 9.66 19.15
C ASP A 10 9.19 10.95 18.74
N ASP A 11 9.40 12.05 19.48
CA ASP A 11 8.87 13.37 19.13
C ASP A 11 9.48 13.88 17.82
N TYR A 12 10.78 13.72 17.64
CA TYR A 12 11.43 14.08 16.37
C TYR A 12 10.96 13.22 15.20
N LEU A 13 10.75 11.91 15.41
CA LEU A 13 10.16 11.04 14.39
C LEU A 13 8.72 11.47 14.04
N ARG A 14 7.93 11.94 15.02
CA ARG A 14 6.60 12.52 14.79
C ARG A 14 6.68 13.83 14.01
N ASP A 15 7.63 14.71 14.33
CA ASP A 15 7.84 15.97 13.59
C ASP A 15 8.20 15.70 12.12
N MET A 16 9.08 14.72 11.88
CA MET A 16 9.40 14.28 10.51
C MET A 16 8.16 13.76 9.77
N ALA A 17 7.33 12.95 10.44
CA ALA A 17 6.10 12.42 9.86
C ALA A 17 5.11 13.55 9.52
N ALA A 18 4.92 14.51 10.43
CA ALA A 18 4.08 15.70 10.20
C ALA A 18 4.61 16.49 8.99
N TYR A 19 5.90 16.79 8.97
CA TYR A 19 6.54 17.54 7.88
C TYR A 19 6.32 16.89 6.51
N PHE A 20 6.54 15.58 6.37
CA PHE A 20 6.32 14.89 5.09
C PHE A 20 4.84 14.75 4.73
N SER A 21 3.93 14.64 5.72
CA SER A 21 2.49 14.56 5.47
C SER A 21 1.89 15.86 4.92
N GLU A 22 2.52 17.00 5.19
CA GLU A 22 2.10 18.32 4.69
C GLU A 22 2.65 18.63 3.29
N GLN A 23 3.54 17.78 2.75
CA GLN A 23 4.10 17.99 1.42
C GLN A 23 3.12 17.56 0.33
N HIS A 24 2.68 18.54 -0.46
CA HIS A 24 1.82 18.35 -1.64
C HIS A 24 2.63 18.59 -2.91
N VAL A 25 3.72 17.84 -3.07
CA VAL A 25 4.55 17.93 -4.27
C VAL A 25 3.80 17.30 -5.45
N PRO A 26 3.87 17.88 -6.66
CA PRO A 26 3.25 17.28 -7.83
C PRO A 26 3.79 15.86 -8.07
N TYR A 27 2.87 14.90 -8.21
CA TYR A 27 3.26 13.54 -8.58
C TYR A 27 3.76 13.52 -10.04
N PRO A 28 4.86 12.81 -10.32
CA PRO A 28 5.29 12.60 -11.69
C PRO A 28 4.22 11.82 -12.45
N ALA A 29 4.13 12.05 -13.76
CA ALA A 29 3.24 11.26 -14.61
C ALA A 29 3.59 9.76 -14.48
N PRO A 30 2.59 8.87 -14.35
CA PRO A 30 2.85 7.46 -14.20
C PRO A 30 3.56 6.91 -15.44
N VAL A 31 4.64 6.17 -15.21
CA VAL A 31 5.33 5.42 -16.26
C VAL A 31 4.55 4.13 -16.48
N ARG A 32 3.99 3.97 -17.68
CA ARG A 32 3.32 2.72 -18.05
C ARG A 32 4.31 1.57 -17.99
N ALA A 33 3.94 0.52 -17.26
CA ALA A 33 4.71 -0.72 -17.26
C ALA A 33 4.65 -1.39 -18.64
N ASP A 34 5.80 -1.85 -19.14
CA ASP A 34 5.90 -2.66 -20.35
C ASP A 34 5.49 -4.11 -20.06
N VAL A 35 4.18 -4.32 -19.95
CA VAL A 35 3.56 -5.62 -19.69
C VAL A 35 2.30 -5.79 -20.53
N SER A 36 1.83 -7.03 -20.68
CA SER A 36 0.63 -7.31 -21.47
C SER A 36 -0.64 -6.66 -20.87
N ALA A 37 -1.63 -6.38 -21.73
CA ALA A 37 -2.94 -5.91 -21.27
C ALA A 37 -3.61 -6.90 -20.30
N ALA A 38 -3.41 -8.21 -20.51
CA ALA A 38 -3.91 -9.24 -19.60
C ALA A 38 -3.26 -9.15 -18.21
N THR A 39 -1.98 -8.81 -18.14
CA THR A 39 -1.26 -8.59 -16.88
C THR A 39 -1.80 -7.35 -16.15
N LEU A 40 -2.05 -6.25 -16.87
CA LEU A 40 -2.65 -5.05 -16.29
C LEU A 40 -4.07 -5.32 -15.77
N GLU A 41 -4.87 -6.09 -16.52
CA GLU A 41 -6.22 -6.45 -16.09
C GLU A 41 -6.21 -7.34 -14.86
N ALA A 42 -5.33 -8.35 -14.81
CA ALA A 42 -5.15 -9.17 -13.60
C ALA A 42 -4.80 -8.30 -12.38
N GLY A 43 -3.90 -7.32 -12.55
CA GLY A 43 -3.55 -6.36 -11.50
C GLY A 43 -4.74 -5.51 -11.06
N ARG A 44 -5.54 -5.01 -12.02
CA ARG A 44 -6.77 -4.26 -11.77
C ARG A 44 -7.78 -5.08 -10.95
N THR A 45 -8.05 -6.32 -11.37
CA THR A 45 -9.00 -7.21 -10.70
C THR A 45 -8.57 -7.45 -9.26
N LEU A 46 -7.31 -7.83 -9.02
CA LEU A 46 -6.83 -8.04 -7.65
C LEU A 46 -6.91 -6.76 -6.79
N ALA A 47 -6.59 -5.60 -7.37
CA ALA A 47 -6.60 -4.34 -6.63
C ALA A 47 -8.01 -3.85 -6.27
N LYS A 48 -8.98 -4.02 -7.18
CA LYS A 48 -10.33 -3.45 -7.05
C LYS A 48 -11.36 -4.45 -6.54
N GLU A 49 -11.17 -5.74 -6.82
CA GLU A 49 -12.14 -6.81 -6.58
C GLU A 49 -11.59 -7.90 -5.67
N GLY A 50 -10.26 -8.10 -5.67
CA GLY A 50 -9.61 -9.16 -4.90
C GLY A 50 -9.79 -10.54 -5.54
N ASP A 51 -9.76 -11.58 -4.73
CA ASP A 51 -10.02 -12.96 -5.14
C ASP A 51 -10.70 -13.72 -3.99
N ALA A 52 -12.02 -13.85 -4.09
CA ALA A 52 -12.84 -14.50 -3.07
C ALA A 52 -12.50 -15.99 -2.89
N ALA A 53 -12.08 -16.68 -3.96
CA ALA A 53 -11.74 -18.11 -3.89
C ALA A 53 -10.48 -18.34 -3.03
N ARG A 54 -9.56 -17.37 -2.99
CA ARG A 54 -8.38 -17.37 -2.11
C ARG A 54 -8.60 -16.66 -0.77
N GLY A 55 -9.80 -16.14 -0.52
CA GLY A 55 -10.08 -15.28 0.63
C GLY A 55 -9.19 -14.03 0.64
N LEU A 56 -8.86 -13.50 -0.53
CA LEU A 56 -8.04 -12.31 -0.73
C LEU A 56 -8.98 -11.10 -0.93
N PRO A 57 -9.10 -10.18 0.04
CA PRO A 57 -9.87 -8.96 -0.18
C PRO A 57 -9.18 -8.05 -1.22
N ALA A 58 -9.98 -7.19 -1.87
CA ALA A 58 -9.45 -6.14 -2.72
C ALA A 58 -8.50 -5.22 -1.95
N CYS A 59 -7.43 -4.73 -2.59
CA CYS A 59 -6.54 -3.74 -2.00
C CYS A 59 -7.32 -2.48 -1.57
N ALA A 60 -8.28 -2.05 -2.40
CA ALA A 60 -9.15 -0.90 -2.14
C ALA A 60 -10.04 -1.06 -0.90
N ALA A 61 -10.25 -2.28 -0.38
CA ALA A 61 -11.04 -2.51 0.83
C ALA A 61 -10.35 -2.01 2.11
N CYS A 62 -9.02 -1.87 2.08
CA CYS A 62 -8.24 -1.29 3.18
C CYS A 62 -7.66 0.06 2.77
N HIS A 63 -7.07 0.15 1.58
CA HIS A 63 -6.32 1.33 1.11
C HIS A 63 -7.22 2.43 0.54
N GLY A 64 -8.53 2.38 0.77
CA GLY A 64 -9.51 3.34 0.27
C GLY A 64 -9.94 3.07 -1.18
N ALA A 65 -11.14 3.51 -1.54
CA ALA A 65 -11.69 3.29 -2.89
C ALA A 65 -10.84 3.94 -3.99
N ALA A 66 -10.25 5.09 -3.67
CA ALA A 66 -9.31 5.85 -4.49
C ALA A 66 -7.85 5.37 -4.35
N LEU A 67 -7.59 4.36 -3.52
CA LEU A 67 -6.24 3.86 -3.20
C LEU A 67 -5.34 4.95 -2.59
N SER A 68 -5.93 5.93 -1.91
CA SER A 68 -5.24 7.05 -1.24
C SER A 68 -4.86 6.78 0.22
N GLY A 69 -5.24 5.61 0.74
CA GLY A 69 -5.00 5.22 2.13
C GLY A 69 -6.13 5.64 3.05
N MET A 70 -5.95 5.35 4.33
CA MET A 70 -6.89 5.69 5.40
C MET A 70 -6.10 5.97 6.68
N LEU A 71 -6.46 7.05 7.37
CA LEU A 71 -5.85 7.38 8.66
C LEU A 71 -6.17 6.31 9.73
N PRO A 72 -5.28 6.11 10.72
CA PRO A 72 -3.97 6.75 10.86
C PRO A 72 -2.83 6.03 10.13
N ALA A 73 -3.00 4.75 9.77
CA ALA A 73 -1.86 3.88 9.45
C ALA A 73 -2.03 3.00 8.20
N ILE A 74 -3.00 3.28 7.34
CA ILE A 74 -3.11 2.62 6.03
C ILE A 74 -2.57 3.56 4.95
N PRO A 75 -1.43 3.23 4.30
CA PRO A 75 -0.81 4.12 3.33
C PRO A 75 -1.57 4.16 2.00
N GLY A 76 -1.44 5.26 1.25
CA GLY A 76 -1.81 5.29 -0.17
C GLY A 76 -0.93 4.38 -1.01
N LEU A 77 -1.46 3.92 -2.15
CA LEU A 77 -0.78 2.99 -3.07
C LEU A 77 -0.44 3.59 -4.44
N LEU A 78 -0.97 4.77 -4.76
CA LEU A 78 -0.72 5.45 -6.03
C LEU A 78 0.49 6.38 -5.91
N GLY A 79 1.09 6.74 -7.06
CA GLY A 79 2.31 7.56 -7.10
C GLY A 79 3.58 6.81 -6.69
N LEU A 80 3.47 5.54 -6.26
CA LEU A 80 4.59 4.71 -5.87
C LEU A 80 5.25 4.03 -7.09
N PRO A 81 6.59 3.95 -7.14
CA PRO A 81 7.28 3.23 -8.21
C PRO A 81 6.95 1.73 -8.21
N ARG A 82 6.86 1.13 -9.41
CA ARG A 82 6.61 -0.31 -9.59
C ARG A 82 7.51 -1.19 -8.72
N ASP A 83 8.82 -0.92 -8.77
CA ASP A 83 9.81 -1.74 -8.07
C ASP A 83 9.70 -1.60 -6.55
N TYR A 84 9.28 -0.42 -6.07
CA TYR A 84 8.99 -0.21 -4.65
C TYR A 84 7.82 -1.08 -4.21
N ILE A 85 6.68 -1.03 -4.93
CA ILE A 85 5.49 -1.83 -4.60
C ILE A 85 5.82 -3.33 -4.60
N GLY A 86 6.49 -3.82 -5.65
CA GLY A 86 6.91 -5.21 -5.76
C GLY A 86 7.85 -5.62 -4.62
N ALA A 87 8.83 -4.78 -4.28
CA ALA A 87 9.76 -5.04 -3.18
C ALA A 87 9.06 -5.03 -1.81
N GLN A 88 8.08 -4.16 -1.58
CA GLN A 88 7.34 -4.13 -0.33
C GLN A 88 6.53 -5.41 -0.11
N ILE A 89 5.72 -5.81 -1.11
CA ILE A 89 4.90 -7.03 -1.01
C ILE A 89 5.79 -8.28 -0.95
N GLY A 90 6.83 -8.34 -1.78
CA GLY A 90 7.81 -9.42 -1.74
C GLY A 90 8.58 -9.49 -0.41
N GLY A 91 8.84 -8.34 0.21
CA GLY A 91 9.45 -8.26 1.54
C GLY A 91 8.61 -8.92 2.62
N TRP A 92 7.29 -8.70 2.64
CA TRP A 92 6.38 -9.41 3.54
C TRP A 92 6.34 -10.91 3.23
N LYS A 93 6.19 -11.27 1.95
CA LYS A 93 6.12 -12.68 1.51
C LYS A 93 7.34 -13.50 1.94
N ASN A 94 8.51 -12.87 1.98
CA ASN A 94 9.78 -13.50 2.35
C ASN A 94 10.20 -13.25 3.81
N GLY A 95 9.33 -12.64 4.63
CA GLY A 95 9.58 -12.37 6.05
C GLY A 95 10.64 -11.29 6.36
N LEU A 96 11.05 -10.53 5.33
CA LEU A 96 11.99 -9.40 5.41
C LEU A 96 11.31 -8.10 5.86
N ARG A 97 9.99 -7.99 5.68
CA ARG A 97 9.15 -6.88 6.16
C ARG A 97 8.07 -7.42 7.11
N ARG A 98 7.76 -6.66 8.16
CA ARG A 98 6.73 -6.97 9.16
C ARG A 98 6.04 -5.69 9.61
N ALA A 99 4.80 -5.79 10.06
CA ALA A 99 4.02 -4.75 10.72
C ALA A 99 3.57 -5.21 12.12
N ALA A 100 2.92 -4.31 12.87
CA ALA A 100 2.37 -4.65 14.18
C ALA A 100 1.33 -5.77 14.06
N ALA A 101 1.43 -6.77 14.92
CA ALA A 101 0.50 -7.90 14.95
C ALA A 101 -0.90 -7.46 15.43
N PRO A 102 -1.99 -7.98 14.83
CA PRO A 102 -2.04 -8.87 13.65
C PRO A 102 -1.57 -8.19 12.35
N ASP A 103 -0.62 -8.82 11.65
CA ASP A 103 0.02 -8.26 10.45
C ASP A 103 -0.79 -8.62 9.18
N CYS A 104 -1.77 -7.78 8.88
CA CYS A 104 -2.63 -7.96 7.71
C CYS A 104 -1.84 -8.06 6.39
N MET A 105 -0.78 -7.28 6.19
CA MET A 105 -0.05 -7.33 4.92
C MET A 105 0.80 -8.59 4.78
N ALA A 106 1.32 -9.15 5.88
CA ALA A 106 1.90 -10.49 5.85
C ALA A 106 0.86 -11.53 5.39
N ASP A 107 -0.32 -11.55 5.97
CA ASP A 107 -1.40 -12.48 5.60
C ASP A 107 -1.83 -12.34 4.13
N ILE A 108 -1.97 -11.10 3.65
CA ILE A 108 -2.27 -10.81 2.25
C ILE A 108 -1.14 -11.29 1.33
N SER A 109 0.12 -11.00 1.67
CA SER A 109 1.28 -11.37 0.84
C SER A 109 1.43 -12.87 0.65
N HIS A 110 1.03 -13.68 1.63
CA HIS A 110 1.08 -15.13 1.55
C HIS A 110 0.05 -15.71 0.58
N LYS A 111 -1.08 -15.03 0.35
CA LYS A 111 -2.12 -15.41 -0.62
C LYS A 111 -1.78 -15.03 -2.07
N LEU A 112 -0.78 -14.17 -2.27
CA LEU A 112 -0.34 -13.70 -3.58
C LEU A 112 0.77 -14.59 -4.16
N THR A 113 0.69 -14.88 -5.44
CA THR A 113 1.78 -15.48 -6.22
C THR A 113 2.77 -14.41 -6.69
N PRO A 114 4.00 -14.76 -7.10
CA PRO A 114 4.92 -13.81 -7.71
C PRO A 114 4.33 -13.09 -8.94
N THR A 115 3.52 -13.80 -9.73
CA THR A 115 2.79 -13.22 -10.88
C THR A 115 1.78 -12.18 -10.44
N ASP A 116 1.01 -12.45 -9.38
CA ASP A 116 0.05 -11.48 -8.82
C ASP A 116 0.77 -10.22 -8.33
N ILE A 117 1.91 -10.37 -7.65
CA ILE A 117 2.71 -9.24 -7.16
C ILE A 117 3.20 -8.39 -8.33
N GLY A 118 3.71 -9.01 -9.39
CA GLY A 118 4.12 -8.31 -10.60
C GLY A 118 2.98 -7.57 -11.29
N ALA A 119 1.80 -8.18 -11.35
CA ALA A 119 0.59 -7.58 -11.94
C ALA A 119 0.07 -6.39 -11.11
N LEU A 120 -0.03 -6.54 -9.79
CA LEU A 120 -0.42 -5.48 -8.86
C LEU A 120 0.55 -4.30 -8.94
N ALA A 121 1.86 -4.55 -8.88
CA ALA A 121 2.87 -3.50 -8.96
C ALA A 121 2.80 -2.75 -10.30
N ALA A 122 2.66 -3.47 -11.41
CA ALA A 122 2.54 -2.87 -12.74
C ALA A 122 1.27 -2.02 -12.89
N TRP A 123 0.13 -2.52 -12.41
CA TRP A 123 -1.14 -1.80 -12.52
C TRP A 123 -1.16 -0.56 -11.61
N LEU A 124 -0.80 -0.69 -10.34
CA LEU A 124 -0.80 0.41 -9.35
C LEU A 124 0.13 1.55 -9.77
N SER A 125 1.35 1.24 -10.21
CA SER A 125 2.31 2.27 -10.64
C SER A 125 1.92 2.98 -11.95
N SER A 126 0.98 2.40 -12.70
CA SER A 126 0.47 2.95 -13.97
C SER A 126 -0.75 3.85 -13.77
N GLN A 127 -1.29 3.95 -12.55
CA GLN A 127 -2.44 4.80 -12.27
C GLN A 127 -2.02 6.26 -12.07
N PRO A 128 -2.78 7.23 -12.59
CA PRO A 128 -2.56 8.62 -12.27
C PRO A 128 -2.94 8.89 -10.81
N VAL A 129 -2.18 9.77 -10.16
CA VAL A 129 -2.63 10.42 -8.92
C VAL A 129 -3.49 11.61 -9.33
N VAL A 130 -4.75 11.62 -8.88
CA VAL A 130 -5.70 12.70 -9.18
C VAL A 130 -5.94 13.50 -7.90
N GLU A 131 -5.77 14.82 -8.01
CA GLU A 131 -5.97 15.72 -6.87
C GLU A 131 -7.47 15.98 -6.59
N PRO A 132 -7.88 16.08 -5.31
CA PRO A 132 -7.04 15.94 -4.11
C PRO A 132 -6.72 14.46 -3.81
N TYR A 133 -5.43 14.13 -3.66
CA TYR A 133 -5.00 12.79 -3.23
C TYR A 133 -4.76 12.74 -1.73
N VAL A 134 -5.87 12.65 -0.99
CA VAL A 134 -5.88 12.64 0.48
C VAL A 134 -6.38 11.29 1.01
N PRO A 135 -5.84 10.82 2.15
CA PRO A 135 -6.31 9.58 2.77
C PRO A 135 -7.74 9.75 3.28
N ASP A 136 -8.48 8.64 3.29
CA ASP A 136 -9.79 8.59 3.92
C ASP A 136 -9.67 8.85 5.44
N ALA A 137 -10.71 9.44 6.03
CA ALA A 137 -10.75 9.70 7.47
C ALA A 137 -10.68 8.40 8.28
N ALA A 138 -10.14 8.48 9.51
CA ALA A 138 -10.00 7.31 10.36
C ALA A 138 -11.37 6.63 10.61
N ASN A 139 -11.40 5.30 10.51
CA ASN A 139 -12.60 4.48 10.68
C ASN A 139 -13.75 4.76 9.69
N SER A 140 -13.49 5.46 8.57
CA SER A 140 -14.49 5.70 7.52
C SER A 140 -14.84 4.45 6.72
N VAL A 141 -13.94 3.46 6.67
CA VAL A 141 -14.14 2.17 6.02
C VAL A 141 -14.04 1.06 7.05
N ARG A 142 -14.97 0.10 6.98
CA ARG A 142 -14.88 -1.13 7.78
C ARG A 142 -13.85 -2.06 7.14
N LEU A 143 -12.76 -2.31 7.85
CA LEU A 143 -11.71 -3.21 7.39
C LEU A 143 -12.20 -4.66 7.31
N PRO A 144 -11.71 -5.43 6.33
CA PRO A 144 -12.05 -6.84 6.17
C PRO A 144 -11.41 -7.75 7.23
N ALA A 145 -10.43 -7.24 7.98
CA ALA A 145 -9.73 -7.94 9.07
C ALA A 145 -9.26 -6.94 10.13
N GLU A 146 -8.99 -7.44 11.34
CA GLU A 146 -8.30 -6.67 12.37
C GLU A 146 -6.82 -6.56 12.00
N CYS A 147 -6.29 -5.33 11.97
CA CYS A 147 -4.90 -5.05 11.66
C CYS A 147 -4.25 -4.33 12.83
N GLY A 148 -3.15 -4.87 13.37
CA GLY A 148 -2.48 -4.33 14.56
C GLY A 148 -1.96 -2.91 14.38
N SER A 149 -1.66 -2.52 13.15
CA SER A 149 -1.28 -1.14 12.81
C SER A 149 -2.39 -0.12 13.05
N GLN A 150 -3.66 -0.53 13.11
CA GLN A 150 -4.80 0.36 13.35
C GLN A 150 -5.13 0.52 14.83
N ALA A 151 -4.59 -0.34 15.69
CA ALA A 151 -4.86 -0.34 17.13
C ALA A 151 -3.98 0.64 17.92
N GLN A 152 -3.18 1.48 17.26
CA GLN A 152 -2.23 2.36 17.92
C GLN A 152 -2.94 3.59 18.51
N ARG A 153 -2.95 3.62 19.85
CA ARG A 153 -3.30 4.76 20.70
C ARG A 153 -2.06 5.61 20.96
#